data_AF-A0A937DDN3-F1
#
_entry.id   AF-A0A937DDN3-F1
#
_cell.length_a   1.000
_cell.length_b   1.000
_cell.length_c   1.000
_cell.angle_alpha   90.00
_cell.angle_beta   90.00
_cell.angle_gamma   90.00
#
_symmetry.space_group_name_H-M   'P 1'
#
loop_
_entity.id
_entity.type
_entity.pdbx_description
1 polymer ?
#
loop_
_entity_poly.entity_id
_entity_poly.type
_entity_poly.pdbx_seq_one_letter_code
_entity_poly.pdbx_strand_id
1 'polypeptide(L)'
;MKHILFDADGVLQHATQHWQPALQSVLGLSDEAQAKAVLDDIFQAETEVLETEGGFAERLERVLAKWNRPGLLSQTLDVIHAIEVFDDVMSTVQALRRRGVRCHVASNQQCARAEVGLARRKHVNLSRLQEHARTHGGECLTEAYITSRTYYRFRCAEGHEWEARAGNVLQGGWCATCRAAERVGKR
;
A
#
# COMPACT_ATOMS: atom_id res chain seq x y z
N MET A 1 14.82 25.52 -13.18
CA MET A 1 14.15 24.60 -12.24
C MET A 1 13.97 23.25 -12.93
N LYS A 2 14.40 22.13 -12.33
CA LYS A 2 14.40 20.81 -13.01
C LYS A 2 13.15 20.01 -12.67
N HIS A 3 12.63 19.29 -13.66
CA HIS A 3 11.46 18.42 -13.54
C HIS A 3 11.82 17.01 -14.01
N ILE A 4 11.25 16.00 -13.34
CA ILE A 4 11.35 14.60 -13.75
C ILE A 4 9.94 14.02 -13.73
N LEU A 5 9.63 13.25 -14.76
CA LEU A 5 8.40 12.50 -14.92
C LEU A 5 8.72 11.03 -14.75
N PHE A 6 8.01 10.36 -13.85
CA PHE A 6 8.16 8.93 -13.58
C PHE A 6 6.94 8.19 -14.09
N ASP A 7 7.18 7.06 -14.74
CA ASP A 7 6.14 6.06 -14.94
C ASP A 7 5.77 5.41 -13.59
N ALA A 8 4.58 4.83 -13.49
CA ALA A 8 4.12 4.17 -12.27
C ALA A 8 4.50 2.68 -12.25
N ASP A 9 3.79 1.85 -13.02
CA ASP A 9 3.95 0.41 -13.00
C ASP A 9 5.28 -0.02 -13.62
N GLY A 10 6.06 -0.84 -12.92
CA GLY A 10 7.40 -1.26 -13.34
C GLY A 10 8.51 -0.25 -13.05
N VAL A 11 8.19 0.96 -12.56
CA VAL A 11 9.17 1.99 -12.18
C VAL A 11 9.03 2.43 -10.73
N LEU A 12 7.89 2.98 -10.33
CA LEU A 12 7.63 3.40 -8.94
C LEU A 12 6.98 2.30 -8.12
N GLN A 13 6.23 1.41 -8.77
CA GLN A 13 5.42 0.38 -8.13
C GLN A 13 5.31 -0.87 -9.00
N HIS A 14 4.86 -1.96 -8.40
CA HIS A 14 4.53 -3.20 -9.10
C HIS A 14 3.25 -3.82 -8.54
N ALA A 15 2.57 -4.61 -9.36
CA ALA A 15 1.50 -5.46 -8.88
C ALA A 15 2.07 -6.54 -7.94
N THR A 16 1.36 -6.86 -6.86
CA THR A 16 1.75 -7.94 -5.92
C THR A 16 1.25 -9.31 -6.37
N GLN A 17 0.44 -9.35 -7.42
CA GLN A 17 -0.14 -10.55 -8.00
C GLN A 17 -0.42 -10.35 -9.49
N HIS A 18 -0.46 -11.46 -10.24
CA HIS A 18 -0.88 -11.42 -11.63
C HIS A 18 -2.39 -11.23 -11.72
N TRP A 19 -2.83 -10.19 -12.45
CA TRP A 19 -4.23 -9.81 -12.50
C TRP A 19 -5.14 -10.86 -13.14
N GLN A 20 -4.71 -11.48 -14.24
CA GLN A 20 -5.54 -12.45 -14.95
C GLN A 20 -5.95 -13.66 -14.08
N PRO A 21 -5.04 -14.42 -13.44
CA PRO A 21 -5.45 -15.52 -12.56
C PRO A 21 -6.19 -15.05 -11.30
N ALA A 22 -5.84 -13.88 -10.76
CA ALA A 22 -6.53 -13.33 -9.59
C ALA A 22 -7.98 -12.93 -9.91
N LEU A 23 -8.21 -12.25 -11.04
CA LEU A 23 -9.54 -11.92 -11.53
C LEU A 23 -10.34 -13.16 -11.90
N GLN A 24 -9.71 -14.17 -12.53
CA GLN A 24 -10.36 -15.44 -12.83
C GLN A 24 -10.93 -16.08 -11.56
N SER A 25 -10.13 -16.10 -10.48
CA SER A 25 -10.54 -16.63 -9.18
C SER A 25 -11.66 -15.80 -8.54
N VAL A 26 -11.46 -14.47 -8.41
CA VAL A 26 -12.42 -13.57 -7.76
C VAL A 26 -13.76 -13.52 -8.47
N LEU A 27 -13.74 -13.54 -9.80
CA LEU A 27 -14.95 -13.43 -10.62
C LEU A 27 -15.55 -14.79 -10.97
N GLY A 28 -14.94 -15.91 -10.55
CA GLY A 28 -15.42 -17.25 -10.90
C GLY A 28 -15.58 -17.43 -12.41
N LEU A 29 -14.53 -17.09 -13.17
CA LEU A 29 -14.51 -17.21 -14.63
C LEU A 29 -14.05 -18.61 -15.02
N SER A 30 -14.60 -19.11 -16.12
CA SER A 30 -14.47 -20.51 -16.53
C SER A 30 -13.08 -20.84 -17.06
N ASP A 31 -12.41 -19.87 -17.68
CA ASP A 31 -11.12 -20.05 -18.33
C ASP A 31 -10.32 -18.74 -18.39
N GLU A 32 -9.07 -18.86 -18.84
CA GLU A 32 -8.14 -17.75 -19.01
C GLU A 32 -8.58 -16.76 -20.09
N ALA A 33 -9.32 -17.20 -21.12
CA ALA A 33 -9.76 -16.35 -22.21
C ALA A 33 -10.85 -15.37 -21.74
N GLN A 34 -11.80 -15.83 -20.92
CA GLN A 34 -12.75 -14.97 -20.23
C GLN A 34 -12.04 -14.00 -19.29
N ALA A 35 -11.06 -14.48 -18.51
CA ALA A 35 -10.29 -13.62 -17.61
C ALA A 35 -9.56 -12.51 -18.38
N LYS A 36 -8.98 -12.84 -19.54
CA LYS A 36 -8.36 -11.85 -20.41
C LYS A 36 -9.38 -10.85 -20.97
N ALA A 37 -10.53 -11.33 -21.45
CA ALA A 37 -11.55 -10.46 -22.04
C ALA A 37 -12.17 -9.50 -21.01
N VAL A 38 -12.39 -9.96 -19.77
CA VAL A 38 -12.78 -9.08 -18.66
C VAL A 38 -11.70 -8.05 -18.40
N LEU A 39 -10.43 -8.46 -18.35
CA LEU A 39 -9.32 -7.55 -18.11
C LEU A 39 -9.20 -6.48 -19.21
N ASP A 40 -9.40 -6.87 -20.47
CA ASP A 40 -9.43 -5.93 -21.61
C ASP A 40 -10.56 -4.89 -21.44
N ASP A 41 -11.76 -5.32 -21.01
CA ASP A 41 -12.88 -4.39 -20.72
C ASP A 41 -12.59 -3.46 -19.53
N ILE A 42 -11.88 -3.95 -18.50
CA ILE A 42 -11.45 -3.12 -17.36
C ILE A 42 -10.46 -2.04 -17.82
N PHE A 43 -9.49 -2.40 -18.67
CA PHE A 43 -8.54 -1.43 -19.23
C PHE A 43 -9.21 -0.39 -20.13
N GLN A 44 -10.21 -0.81 -20.91
CA GLN A 44 -11.01 0.13 -21.68
C GLN A 44 -11.76 1.11 -20.75
N ALA A 45 -12.38 0.61 -19.68
CA ALA A 45 -13.06 1.45 -18.69
C ALA A 45 -12.10 2.42 -17.96
N GLU A 46 -10.86 2.02 -17.69
CA GLU A 46 -9.81 2.87 -17.11
C GLU A 46 -9.38 3.97 -18.08
N THR A 47 -9.23 3.64 -19.37
CA THR A 47 -8.86 4.59 -20.43
C THR A 47 -9.89 5.71 -20.58
N GLU A 48 -11.18 5.40 -20.42
CA GLU A 48 -12.28 6.35 -20.53
C GLU A 48 -12.37 7.38 -19.38
N VAL A 49 -11.61 7.19 -18.31
CA VAL A 49 -11.60 8.07 -17.12
C VAL A 49 -10.26 8.75 -16.86
N LEU A 50 -9.28 8.61 -17.76
CA LEU A 50 -7.94 9.17 -17.60
C LEU A 50 -7.94 10.69 -17.35
N GLU A 51 -8.88 11.40 -17.95
CA GLU A 51 -9.00 12.86 -17.82
C GLU A 51 -9.97 13.31 -16.72
N THR A 52 -10.45 12.37 -15.89
CA THR A 52 -11.47 12.63 -14.87
C THR A 52 -10.95 12.33 -13.46
N GLU A 53 -11.42 13.09 -12.46
CA GLU A 53 -11.00 12.92 -11.05
C GLU A 53 -11.63 11.68 -10.37
N GLY A 54 -12.55 10.97 -11.03
CA GLY A 54 -13.29 9.84 -10.48
C GLY A 54 -14.06 9.06 -11.55
N GLY A 55 -15.08 8.28 -11.18
CA GLY A 55 -15.93 7.58 -12.16
C GLY A 55 -15.45 6.18 -12.56
N PHE A 56 -14.25 5.76 -12.14
CA PHE A 56 -13.74 4.43 -12.45
C PHE A 56 -14.57 3.32 -11.80
N ALA A 57 -14.96 3.49 -10.54
CA ALA A 57 -15.74 2.48 -9.80
C ALA A 57 -17.11 2.25 -10.47
N GLU A 58 -17.80 3.31 -10.86
CA GLU A 58 -19.09 3.26 -11.55
C GLU A 58 -18.98 2.62 -12.93
N ARG A 59 -17.87 2.82 -13.65
CA ARG A 59 -17.63 2.12 -14.92
C ARG A 59 -17.26 0.67 -14.71
N LEU A 60 -16.46 0.36 -13.69
CA LEU A 60 -16.13 -1.01 -13.32
C LEU A 60 -17.38 -1.79 -12.93
N GLU A 61 -18.34 -1.18 -12.22
CA GLU A 61 -19.64 -1.81 -11.96
C GLU A 61 -20.40 -2.16 -13.25
N ARG A 62 -20.35 -1.30 -14.28
CA ARG A 62 -20.95 -1.61 -15.59
C ARG A 62 -20.24 -2.75 -16.30
N VAL A 63 -18.90 -2.81 -16.23
CA VAL A 63 -18.12 -3.95 -16.73
C VAL A 63 -18.52 -5.23 -15.99
N LEU A 64 -18.57 -5.21 -14.67
CA LEU A 64 -18.99 -6.36 -13.88
C LEU A 64 -20.42 -6.80 -14.19
N ALA A 65 -21.34 -5.86 -14.39
CA ALA A 65 -22.70 -6.15 -14.84
C ALA A 65 -22.74 -6.80 -16.23
N LYS A 66 -21.94 -6.31 -17.20
CA LYS A 66 -21.77 -6.91 -18.54
C LYS A 66 -21.35 -8.38 -18.45
N TRP A 67 -20.52 -8.72 -17.47
CA TRP A 67 -20.03 -10.08 -17.24
C TRP A 67 -20.90 -10.90 -16.26
N ASN A 68 -22.10 -10.41 -15.92
CA ASN A 68 -23.02 -11.05 -14.99
C ASN A 68 -22.37 -11.33 -13.61
N ARG A 69 -21.61 -10.36 -13.10
CA ARG A 69 -20.93 -10.36 -11.80
C ARG A 69 -21.24 -9.12 -10.96
N PRO A 70 -22.52 -8.68 -10.86
CA PRO A 70 -22.85 -7.55 -10.00
C PRO A 70 -22.48 -7.86 -8.54
N GLY A 71 -22.07 -6.84 -7.78
CA GLY A 71 -21.70 -6.98 -6.37
C GLY A 71 -20.26 -7.42 -6.09
N LEU A 72 -19.45 -7.69 -7.11
CA LEU A 72 -18.02 -8.03 -6.95
C LEU A 72 -17.07 -6.81 -7.08
N LEU A 73 -17.60 -5.59 -6.98
CA LEU A 73 -16.81 -4.36 -7.16
C LEU A 73 -15.63 -4.31 -6.19
N SER A 74 -15.88 -4.50 -4.89
CA SER A 74 -14.83 -4.39 -3.86
C SER A 74 -13.70 -5.39 -4.09
N GLN A 75 -14.05 -6.65 -4.34
CA GLN A 75 -13.08 -7.72 -4.56
C GLN A 75 -12.28 -7.49 -5.85
N THR A 76 -12.93 -6.95 -6.89
CA THR A 76 -12.25 -6.61 -8.15
C THR A 76 -11.28 -5.45 -7.96
N LEU A 77 -11.69 -4.39 -7.25
CA LEU A 77 -10.82 -3.27 -6.89
C LEU A 77 -9.65 -3.74 -6.02
N ASP A 78 -9.87 -4.70 -5.12
CA ASP A 78 -8.80 -5.29 -4.32
C ASP A 78 -7.74 -5.99 -5.16
N VAL A 79 -8.13 -6.59 -6.29
CA VAL A 79 -7.18 -7.19 -7.24
C VAL A 79 -6.44 -6.12 -8.03
N ILE A 80 -7.15 -5.17 -8.62
CA ILE A 80 -6.58 -4.09 -9.46
C ILE A 80 -5.62 -3.21 -8.65
N HIS A 81 -5.98 -2.93 -7.41
CA HIS A 81 -5.20 -2.08 -6.51
C HIS A 81 -4.19 -2.86 -5.66
N ALA A 82 -3.96 -4.15 -5.96
CA ALA A 82 -2.92 -4.94 -5.33
C ALA A 82 -1.53 -4.53 -5.83
N ILE A 83 -1.04 -3.41 -5.30
CA ILE A 83 0.23 -2.79 -5.67
C ILE A 83 1.12 -2.55 -4.45
N GLU A 84 2.42 -2.68 -4.67
CA GLU A 84 3.50 -2.33 -3.74
C GLU A 84 4.49 -1.40 -4.43
N VAL A 85 5.33 -0.71 -3.67
CA VAL A 85 6.26 0.29 -4.20
C VAL A 85 7.69 -0.12 -4.02
N PHE A 86 8.51 0.28 -4.99
CA PHE A 86 9.95 0.06 -4.92
C PHE A 86 10.57 1.05 -3.93
N ASP A 87 10.90 0.58 -2.73
CA ASP A 87 11.39 1.42 -1.63
C ASP A 87 12.67 2.20 -1.99
N ASP A 88 13.56 1.60 -2.78
CA ASP A 88 14.80 2.19 -3.28
C ASP A 88 14.54 3.30 -4.31
N VAL A 89 13.62 3.09 -5.24
CA VAL A 89 13.19 4.10 -6.22
C VAL A 89 12.50 5.25 -5.49
N MET A 90 11.59 4.96 -4.57
CA MET A 90 10.92 5.98 -3.76
C MET A 90 11.92 6.79 -2.92
N SER A 91 12.96 6.15 -2.38
CA SER A 91 14.06 6.84 -1.67
C SER A 91 14.82 7.80 -2.59
N THR A 92 15.06 7.39 -3.84
CA THR A 92 15.68 8.23 -4.88
C THR A 92 14.80 9.43 -5.23
N VAL A 93 13.50 9.22 -5.44
CA VAL A 93 12.51 10.29 -5.69
C VAL A 93 12.53 11.32 -4.56
N GLN A 94 12.56 10.86 -3.30
CA GLN A 94 12.63 11.76 -2.14
C GLN A 94 13.95 12.55 -2.10
N ALA A 95 15.08 11.93 -2.44
CA ALA A 95 16.37 12.60 -2.52
C ALA A 95 16.39 13.69 -3.60
N LEU A 96 15.80 13.42 -4.77
CA LEU A 96 15.65 14.40 -5.86
C LEU A 96 14.80 15.60 -5.42
N ARG A 97 13.66 15.34 -4.76
CA ARG A 97 12.80 16.39 -4.19
C ARG A 97 13.54 17.27 -3.18
N ARG A 98 14.33 16.69 -2.27
CA ARG A 98 15.16 17.45 -1.31
C ARG A 98 16.18 18.36 -1.98
N ARG A 99 16.61 18.05 -3.21
CA ARG A 99 17.53 18.86 -4.02
C ARG A 99 16.80 19.90 -4.90
N GLY A 100 15.50 20.09 -4.71
CA GLY A 100 14.70 21.07 -5.44
C GLY A 100 14.23 20.61 -6.83
N VAL A 101 14.32 19.31 -7.13
CA VAL A 101 13.75 18.74 -8.37
C VAL A 101 12.26 18.47 -8.18
N ARG A 102 11.40 18.94 -9.08
CA ARG A 102 9.98 18.59 -9.08
C ARG A 102 9.78 17.23 -9.73
N CYS A 103 9.30 16.25 -8.96
CA CYS A 103 9.05 14.90 -9.45
C CYS A 103 7.54 14.66 -9.58
N HIS A 104 7.13 14.28 -10.79
CA HIS A 104 5.74 14.04 -11.21
C HIS A 104 5.56 12.59 -11.65
N VAL A 105 4.32 12.14 -11.69
CA VAL A 105 3.94 10.85 -12.27
C VAL A 105 3.27 11.11 -13.62
N ALA A 106 3.67 10.37 -14.66
CA ALA A 106 2.83 10.20 -15.84
C ALA A 106 2.51 8.72 -15.96
N SER A 107 1.23 8.42 -15.85
CA SER A 107 0.74 7.06 -15.84
C SER A 107 -0.63 7.06 -16.50
N ASN A 108 -0.97 5.96 -17.17
CA ASN A 108 -2.31 5.70 -17.68
C ASN A 108 -3.25 5.15 -16.59
N GLN A 109 -2.97 5.46 -15.33
CA GLN A 109 -3.76 5.02 -14.19
C GLN A 109 -4.77 6.09 -13.79
N GLN A 110 -5.94 5.64 -13.35
CA GLN A 110 -6.94 6.48 -12.69
C GLN A 110 -6.36 7.14 -11.43
N CYS A 111 -6.72 8.40 -11.19
CA CYS A 111 -6.24 9.17 -10.03
C CYS A 111 -6.51 8.47 -8.68
N ALA A 112 -7.65 7.79 -8.55
CA ALA A 112 -8.03 7.03 -7.35
C ALA A 112 -7.02 5.93 -6.98
N ARG A 113 -6.25 5.41 -7.94
CA ARG A 113 -5.25 4.35 -7.69
C ARG A 113 -4.10 4.85 -6.81
N ALA A 114 -3.77 6.15 -6.90
CA ALA A 114 -2.80 6.79 -6.02
C ALA A 114 -3.28 6.83 -4.55
N GLU A 115 -4.58 7.06 -4.33
CA GLU A 115 -5.17 7.09 -2.98
C GLU A 115 -5.20 5.71 -2.35
N VAL A 116 -5.56 4.68 -3.12
CA VAL A 116 -5.57 3.30 -2.63
C VAL A 116 -4.15 2.82 -2.31
N GLY A 117 -3.16 3.17 -3.14
CA GLY A 117 -1.76 2.92 -2.84
C GLY A 117 -1.32 3.55 -1.51
N LEU A 118 -1.77 4.78 -1.20
CA LEU A 118 -1.48 5.43 0.07
C LEU A 118 -2.17 4.74 1.26
N ALA A 119 -3.44 4.36 1.11
CA ALA A 119 -4.20 3.66 2.15
C ALA A 119 -3.59 2.27 2.45
N ARG A 120 -3.23 1.50 1.42
CA ARG A 120 -2.54 0.21 1.56
C ARG A 120 -1.19 0.36 2.24
N ARG A 121 -0.37 1.35 1.85
CA ARG A 121 0.91 1.63 2.53
C ARG A 121 0.71 1.92 4.01
N LYS A 122 -0.33 2.67 4.39
CA LYS A 122 -0.65 2.91 5.81
C LYS A 122 -0.98 1.59 6.52
N HIS A 123 -1.83 0.77 5.93
CA HIS A 123 -2.18 -0.54 6.49
C HIS A 123 -0.96 -1.45 6.66
N VAL A 124 -0.15 -1.62 5.61
CA VAL A 124 1.09 -2.44 5.66
C VAL A 124 2.04 -1.95 6.74
N ASN A 125 2.25 -0.65 6.86
CA ASN A 125 3.14 -0.11 7.90
C ASN A 125 2.55 -0.27 9.32
N LEU A 126 1.24 -0.20 9.49
CA LEU A 126 0.60 -0.54 10.76
C LEU A 126 0.85 -2.00 11.12
N SER A 127 0.61 -2.92 10.18
CA SER A 127 0.85 -4.35 10.38
C SER A 127 2.32 -4.64 10.72
N ARG A 128 3.28 -3.94 10.09
CA ARG A 128 4.70 -4.04 10.44
C ARG A 128 5.00 -3.59 11.87
N LEU A 129 4.35 -2.52 12.35
CA LEU A 129 4.51 -2.08 13.75
C LEU A 129 3.91 -3.07 14.75
N GLN A 130 2.72 -3.59 14.44
CA GLN A 130 2.05 -4.59 15.26
C GLN A 130 2.86 -5.88 15.32
N GLU A 131 3.39 -6.32 14.19
CA GLU A 131 4.25 -7.49 14.11
C GLU A 131 5.55 -7.29 14.90
N HIS A 132 6.24 -6.17 14.69
CA HIS A 132 7.45 -5.86 15.45
C HIS A 132 7.20 -5.83 16.97
N ALA A 133 6.03 -5.35 17.39
CA ALA A 133 5.63 -5.39 18.78
C ALA A 133 5.45 -6.83 19.28
N ARG A 134 4.73 -7.64 18.52
CA ARG A 134 4.47 -9.04 18.80
C ARG A 134 5.76 -9.86 18.90
N THR A 135 6.73 -9.63 18.01
CA THR A 135 8.03 -10.34 18.07
C THR A 135 8.84 -10.03 19.32
N HIS A 136 8.57 -8.91 19.99
CA HIS A 136 9.17 -8.55 21.27
C HIS A 136 8.26 -8.86 22.47
N GLY A 137 7.23 -9.69 22.28
CA GLY A 137 6.28 -10.09 23.31
C GLY A 137 5.40 -8.94 23.80
N GLY A 138 5.29 -7.84 23.06
CA GLY A 138 4.43 -6.71 23.39
C GLY A 138 3.38 -6.43 22.33
N GLU A 139 2.80 -5.25 22.41
CA GLU A 139 1.63 -4.84 21.65
C GLU A 139 1.80 -3.40 21.12
N CYS A 140 1.33 -3.18 19.89
CA CYS A 140 1.11 -1.83 19.37
C CYS A 140 -0.32 -1.41 19.70
N LEU A 141 -0.48 -0.35 20.50
CA LEU A 141 -1.76 0.10 21.02
C LEU A 141 -2.49 1.07 20.08
N THR A 142 -1.99 1.26 18.86
CA THR A 142 -2.55 2.23 17.90
C THR A 142 -3.28 1.50 16.78
N GLU A 143 -4.39 2.06 16.32
CA GLU A 143 -5.27 1.45 15.30
C GLU A 143 -5.03 1.97 13.88
N ALA A 144 -4.28 3.06 13.72
CA ALA A 144 -4.05 3.69 12.42
C ALA A 144 -2.61 4.18 12.25
N TYR A 145 -2.06 3.95 11.06
CA TYR A 145 -0.76 4.49 10.67
C TYR A 145 -0.91 5.82 9.92
N ILE A 146 -0.16 6.83 10.32
CA ILE A 146 -0.15 8.16 9.70
C ILE A 146 1.12 8.35 8.88
N THR A 147 2.28 8.41 9.55
CA THR A 147 3.61 8.50 8.92
C THR A 147 4.69 7.84 9.76
N SER A 148 5.89 7.64 9.21
CA SER A 148 7.05 7.14 9.95
C SER A 148 7.57 8.10 11.03
N ARG A 149 7.18 9.38 10.98
CA ARG A 149 7.60 10.42 11.93
C ARG A 149 6.60 10.64 13.06
N THR A 150 5.40 10.10 12.93
CA THR A 150 4.36 10.14 13.96
C THR A 150 4.76 9.25 15.15
N TYR A 151 4.38 9.65 16.35
CA TYR A 151 4.52 8.84 17.56
C TYR A 151 3.34 7.88 17.69
N TYR A 152 3.65 6.65 18.06
CA TYR A 152 2.68 5.56 18.25
C TYR A 152 2.87 4.99 19.64
N ARG A 153 1.78 4.50 20.24
CA ARG A 153 1.78 3.90 21.56
C ARG A 153 2.07 2.40 21.49
N PHE A 154 2.93 1.93 22.38
CA PHE A 154 3.31 0.53 22.52
C PHE A 154 3.27 0.11 23.98
N ARG A 155 3.11 -1.20 24.21
CA ARG A 155 3.25 -1.86 25.51
C ARG A 155 4.19 -3.05 25.37
N CYS A 156 5.16 -3.24 26.25
CA CYS A 156 6.03 -4.44 26.23
C CYS A 156 5.45 -5.58 27.07
N ALA A 157 6.08 -6.76 27.02
CA ALA A 157 5.73 -7.91 27.85
C ALA A 157 5.68 -7.59 29.36
N GLU A 158 6.62 -6.77 29.85
CA GLU A 158 6.69 -6.31 31.25
C GLU A 158 5.65 -5.22 31.60
N GLY A 159 4.75 -4.88 30.68
CA GLY A 159 3.69 -3.89 30.91
C GLY A 159 4.10 -2.41 30.79
N HIS A 160 5.36 -2.10 30.48
CA HIS A 160 5.76 -0.71 30.24
C HIS A 160 5.08 -0.17 28.98
N GLU A 161 4.45 1.00 29.12
CA GLU A 161 3.92 1.75 27.98
C GLU A 161 4.83 2.92 27.62
N TRP A 162 4.98 3.16 26.31
CA TRP A 162 5.71 4.32 25.82
C TRP A 162 5.21 4.76 24.45
N GLU A 163 5.60 5.96 24.07
CA GLU A 163 5.44 6.49 22.72
C GLU A 163 6.76 6.49 21.98
N ALA A 164 6.75 5.99 20.75
CA ALA A 164 7.92 6.01 19.87
C ALA A 164 7.52 6.31 18.44
N ARG A 165 8.44 6.92 17.69
CA ARG A 165 8.26 7.11 16.25
C ARG A 165 8.27 5.78 15.54
N ALA A 166 7.34 5.57 14.61
CA ALA A 166 7.29 4.33 13.83
C ALA A 166 8.62 4.01 13.15
N GLY A 167 9.29 5.01 12.57
CA GLY A 167 10.60 4.82 11.95
C GLY A 167 11.65 4.26 12.91
N ASN A 168 11.66 4.69 14.17
CA ASN A 168 12.60 4.19 15.17
C ASN A 168 12.30 2.75 15.58
N VAL A 169 11.02 2.41 15.74
CA VAL A 169 10.59 1.05 16.09
C VAL A 169 10.90 0.09 14.95
N LEU A 170 10.54 0.44 13.72
CA LEU A 170 10.81 -0.37 12.52
C LEU A 170 12.32 -0.51 12.22
N GLN A 171 13.17 0.34 12.80
CA GLN A 171 14.64 0.24 12.73
C GLN A 171 15.26 -0.60 13.88
N GLY A 172 14.45 -1.27 14.69
CA GLY A 172 14.91 -2.11 15.80
C GLY A 172 14.74 -1.51 17.19
N GLY A 173 14.16 -0.32 17.31
CA GLY A 173 13.81 0.27 18.61
C GLY A 173 12.68 -0.49 19.29
N TRP A 174 12.74 -0.60 20.63
CA TRP A 174 11.68 -1.22 21.42
C TRP A 174 11.50 -0.52 22.80
N CYS A 175 11.49 -1.26 23.90
CA CYS A 175 11.31 -0.72 25.25
C CYS A 175 12.64 -0.28 25.87
N ALA A 176 12.80 1.02 26.10
CA ALA A 176 14.00 1.57 26.72
C ALA A 176 14.17 1.11 28.19
N THR A 177 13.06 0.91 28.91
CA THR A 177 13.06 0.46 30.30
C THR A 177 13.56 -0.98 30.42
N CYS A 178 13.05 -1.90 29.60
CA CYS A 178 13.55 -3.29 29.53
C CYS A 178 15.04 -3.31 29.16
N ARG A 179 15.43 -2.52 28.15
CA ARG A 179 16.84 -2.42 27.73
C ARG A 179 17.75 -1.87 28.83
N ALA A 180 17.26 -0.98 29.69
CA ALA A 180 18.03 -0.45 30.81
C ALA A 180 18.20 -1.51 31.91
N ALA A 181 17.13 -2.24 32.25
CA ALA A 181 17.15 -3.31 33.26
C ALA A 181 18.14 -4.43 32.89
N GLU A 182 18.14 -4.87 31.62
CA GLU A 182 19.08 -5.88 31.11
C GLU A 182 20.56 -5.48 31.23
N ARG A 183 20.86 -4.17 31.20
CA ARG A 183 22.24 -3.65 31.30
C ARG A 183 22.73 -3.58 32.74
N VAL A 184 21.83 -3.49 33.72
CA VAL A 184 22.17 -3.47 35.15
C VAL A 184 22.44 -4.88 35.66
N GLY A 185 21.73 -5.90 35.16
CA GLY A 185 21.91 -7.30 35.58
C GLY A 185 23.12 -8.04 35.01
N LYS A 186 23.93 -7.40 34.16
CA LYS A 186 25.16 -7.98 33.55
C LYS A 186 26.47 -7.43 34.15
N ARG A 187 26.41 -6.76 35.31
CA ARG A 187 27.57 -6.24 36.04
C ARG A 187 27.87 -7.06 37.29
#